data_AF-A0AAD9Y0U7-F1
#
_entry.id   AF-A0AAD9Y0U7-F1
#
_cell.length_a   1.000
_cell.length_b   1.000
_cell.length_c   1.000
_cell.angle_alpha   90.00
_cell.angle_beta   90.00
_cell.angle_gamma   90.00
#
_symmetry.space_group_name_H-M   'P 1'
#
loop_
_entity.id
_entity.type
_entity.pdbx_description
1 polymer ?
#
loop_
_entity_poly.entity_id
_entity_poly.type
_entity_poly.pdbx_seq_one_letter_code
_entity_poly.pdbx_strand_id
1 'polypeptide(L)'
;MKDPADDWTGVSSSKERRKIQNRLNQRARRRRKLKELCHNLDGSEGDGESSSSVDGDAGYVLLECPNRRAEMIILARSAQTNYSLGTPQPTQLYALVGLNLLNALARNARELGFSRHSLCAEHFISPFNLEGPKLPCGPRQESLWPPFLRPTEAQYQITHHSFLDLFPIPSLRESAIRAEDLGFFDEDEFCADVFGVGHKTNDGDERPRLLVWGESWDPRGWEANEAFFRKWAWLIRGCPEILEGTNYWRQRRGEKKLNFGRLGS
;
A
#
# COMPACT_ATOMS: atom_id res chain seq x y z
N MET A 1 21.64 -17.54 6.81
CA MET A 1 21.09 -18.86 7.21
C MET A 1 19.73 -19.02 6.54
N LYS A 2 19.43 -20.18 5.95
CA LYS A 2 18.11 -20.45 5.36
C LYS A 2 17.09 -20.63 6.49
N ASP A 3 15.94 -19.96 6.39
CA ASP A 3 14.81 -20.13 7.29
C ASP A 3 14.33 -21.59 7.24
N PRO A 4 14.16 -22.30 8.37
CA PRO A 4 13.65 -23.68 8.38
C PRO A 4 12.30 -23.83 7.66
N ALA A 5 11.47 -22.78 7.65
CA ALA A 5 10.19 -22.78 6.96
C ALA A 5 10.34 -22.78 5.42
N ASP A 6 11.52 -22.39 4.91
CA ASP A 6 11.84 -22.33 3.47
C ASP A 6 12.46 -23.63 2.92
N ASP A 7 12.65 -24.64 3.76
CA ASP A 7 13.14 -25.95 3.33
C ASP A 7 11.99 -26.83 2.83
N TRP A 8 11.89 -26.93 1.50
CA TRP A 8 10.89 -27.74 0.82
C TRP A 8 11.39 -29.16 0.49
N THR A 9 12.66 -29.49 0.79
CA THR A 9 13.32 -30.73 0.35
C THR A 9 12.78 -32.00 1.03
N GLY A 10 11.95 -31.85 2.07
CA GLY A 10 11.27 -32.95 2.78
C GLY A 10 9.74 -32.93 2.74
N VAL A 11 9.11 -31.99 2.03
CA VAL A 11 7.64 -31.82 2.03
C VAL A 11 6.97 -32.77 1.04
N SER A 12 6.19 -33.73 1.56
CA SER A 12 5.50 -34.77 0.78
C SER A 12 4.22 -34.28 0.09
N SER A 13 3.56 -33.27 0.64
CA SER A 13 2.38 -32.63 0.02
C SER A 13 2.79 -31.71 -1.13
N SER A 14 2.33 -32.02 -2.34
CA SER A 14 2.56 -31.19 -3.54
C SER A 14 2.06 -29.75 -3.37
N LYS A 15 0.93 -29.57 -2.67
CA LYS A 15 0.33 -28.26 -2.40
C LYS A 15 1.20 -27.42 -1.46
N GLU A 16 1.68 -28.03 -0.37
CA GLU A 16 2.59 -27.37 0.59
C GLU A 16 3.93 -27.01 -0.04
N ARG A 17 4.51 -27.92 -0.85
CA ARG A 17 5.74 -27.65 -1.59
C ARG A 17 5.60 -26.46 -2.53
N ARG A 18 4.48 -26.39 -3.28
CA ARG A 18 4.21 -25.29 -4.21
C ARG A 18 4.03 -23.95 -3.47
N LYS A 19 3.40 -23.97 -2.30
CA LYS A 19 3.24 -22.80 -1.43
C LYS A 19 4.59 -22.25 -0.95
N ILE A 20 5.47 -23.11 -0.45
CA ILE A 20 6.83 -22.72 -0.04
C ILE A 20 7.63 -22.19 -1.23
N GLN A 21 7.55 -22.86 -2.39
CA GLN A 21 8.24 -22.43 -3.60
C GLN A 21 7.72 -21.07 -4.12
N ASN A 22 6.40 -20.83 -4.08
CA ASN A 22 5.81 -19.54 -4.44
C ASN A 22 6.30 -18.42 -3.51
N ARG A 23 6.31 -18.67 -2.19
CA ARG A 23 6.85 -17.74 -1.20
C ARG A 23 8.31 -17.41 -1.45
N LEU A 24 9.14 -18.41 -1.79
CA LEU A 24 10.54 -18.23 -2.16
C LEU A 24 10.72 -17.45 -3.46
N ASN A 25 9.93 -17.75 -4.48
CA ASN A 25 9.97 -17.07 -5.77
C ASN A 25 9.53 -15.61 -5.64
N GLN A 26 8.51 -15.33 -4.83
CA GLN A 26 8.08 -13.97 -4.48
C GLN A 26 9.17 -13.23 -3.70
N ARG A 27 9.78 -13.85 -2.67
CA ARG A 27 10.95 -13.28 -1.95
C ARG A 27 12.12 -12.99 -2.88
N ALA A 28 12.38 -13.85 -3.87
CA ALA A 28 13.44 -13.66 -4.85
C ALA A 28 13.09 -12.54 -5.85
N ARG A 29 11.81 -12.43 -6.23
CA ARG A 29 11.31 -11.36 -7.10
C ARG A 29 11.35 -10.00 -6.42
N ARG A 30 10.87 -9.89 -5.17
CA ARG A 30 10.98 -8.70 -4.31
C ARG A 30 12.42 -8.17 -4.28
N ARG A 31 13.37 -9.07 -4.00
CA ARG A 31 14.83 -8.76 -4.01
C ARG A 31 15.36 -8.30 -5.37
N ARG A 32 14.85 -8.82 -6.48
CA ARG A 32 15.25 -8.39 -7.83
C ARG A 32 14.66 -7.03 -8.19
N LYS A 33 13.38 -6.81 -7.88
CA LYS A 33 12.67 -5.56 -8.17
C LYS A 33 13.22 -4.40 -7.33
N LEU A 34 13.61 -4.65 -6.08
CA LEU A 34 14.29 -3.64 -5.26
C LEU A 34 15.68 -3.30 -5.80
N LYS A 35 16.48 -4.31 -6.19
CA LYS A 35 17.77 -4.07 -6.86
C LYS A 35 17.63 -3.26 -8.14
N GLU A 36 16.58 -3.53 -8.92
CA GLU A 36 16.27 -2.79 -10.14
C GLU A 36 15.79 -1.35 -9.84
N LEU A 37 15.01 -1.15 -8.78
CA LEU A 37 14.63 0.19 -8.32
C LEU A 37 15.84 1.00 -7.84
N CYS A 38 16.72 0.42 -7.01
CA CYS A 38 17.95 1.06 -6.55
C CYS A 38 18.88 1.40 -7.73
N HIS A 39 19.06 0.47 -8.67
CA HIS A 39 19.90 0.68 -9.86
C HIS A 39 19.36 1.80 -10.78
N ASN A 40 18.05 2.02 -10.82
CA ASN A 40 17.44 3.12 -11.58
C ASN A 40 17.49 4.48 -10.86
N LEU A 41 17.93 4.52 -9.59
CA LEU A 41 17.93 5.72 -8.73
C LEU A 41 19.35 6.27 -8.46
N ASP A 42 20.42 5.50 -8.65
CA ASP A 42 21.82 5.93 -8.47
C ASP A 42 22.37 6.82 -9.63
N GLY A 43 21.50 7.42 -10.43
CA GLY A 43 21.87 8.23 -11.59
C GLY A 43 22.13 9.72 -11.32
N SER A 44 22.14 10.21 -10.08
CA SER A 44 22.57 11.58 -9.74
C SER A 44 22.86 11.75 -8.25
N GLU A 45 24.15 11.81 -7.91
CA GLU A 45 24.67 12.18 -6.60
C GLU A 45 24.46 13.67 -6.31
N GLY A 46 24.20 13.97 -5.04
CA GLY A 46 24.11 15.33 -4.52
C GLY A 46 23.73 15.29 -3.05
N ASP A 47 24.75 15.21 -2.19
CA ASP A 47 24.62 15.24 -0.73
C ASP A 47 24.05 16.58 -0.23
N GLY A 48 23.17 16.48 0.76
CA GLY A 48 22.60 17.64 1.43
C GLY A 48 21.59 17.23 2.49
N GLU A 49 22.06 16.69 3.62
CA GLU A 49 21.22 16.54 4.82
C GLU A 49 20.87 17.92 5.39
N SER A 50 19.59 18.27 5.34
CA SER A 50 19.01 19.32 6.17
C SER A 50 17.89 18.74 7.01
N SER A 51 18.18 18.58 8.30
CA SER A 51 17.22 18.31 9.35
C SER A 51 16.31 19.53 9.54
N SER A 52 15.10 19.49 9.00
CA SER A 52 13.99 20.34 9.47
C SER A 52 12.91 19.47 10.10
N SER A 53 12.76 19.58 11.40
CA SER A 53 11.64 19.08 12.19
C SER A 53 10.33 19.68 11.69
N VAL A 54 9.62 18.97 10.81
CA VAL A 54 8.24 19.26 10.45
C VAL A 54 7.45 17.96 10.52
N ASP A 55 6.59 17.93 11.54
CA ASP A 55 5.45 17.06 11.80
C ASP A 55 5.59 15.55 11.58
N GLY A 56 5.42 14.81 12.69
CA GLY A 56 5.21 13.37 12.72
C GLY A 56 3.88 12.89 12.10
N ASP A 57 3.26 13.69 11.24
CA ASP A 57 2.05 13.37 10.48
C ASP A 57 2.28 13.26 8.97
N ALA A 58 3.52 13.40 8.52
CA ALA A 58 3.80 13.53 7.10
C ALA A 58 4.20 12.21 6.41
N GLY A 59 3.39 11.82 5.43
CA GLY A 59 3.54 10.61 4.63
C GLY A 59 4.82 10.55 3.80
N TYR A 60 5.46 11.68 3.50
CA TYR A 60 6.79 11.68 2.88
C TYR A 60 7.83 10.92 3.70
N VAL A 61 7.61 10.70 5.00
CA VAL A 61 8.49 9.90 5.87
C VAL A 61 8.60 8.44 5.41
N LEU A 62 7.60 7.92 4.69
CA LEU A 62 7.63 6.57 4.10
C LEU A 62 8.54 6.46 2.87
N LEU A 63 9.00 7.57 2.31
CA LEU A 63 9.94 7.56 1.19
C LEU A 63 11.36 7.38 1.72
N GLU A 64 12.03 6.33 1.23
CA GLU A 64 13.41 6.02 1.64
C GLU A 64 14.42 7.07 1.13
N CYS A 65 14.26 7.51 -0.12
CA CYS A 65 15.18 8.43 -0.79
C CYS A 65 15.07 9.87 -0.22
N PRO A 66 16.14 10.44 0.36
CA PRO A 66 16.15 11.79 0.90
C PRO A 66 15.74 12.87 -0.12
N ASN A 67 16.19 12.75 -1.37
CA ASN A 67 15.87 13.70 -2.43
C ASN A 67 14.38 13.68 -2.76
N ARG A 68 13.77 12.50 -2.88
CA ARG A 68 12.32 12.34 -3.06
C ARG A 68 11.53 12.92 -1.89
N ARG A 69 12.01 12.74 -0.65
CA ARG A 69 11.39 13.38 0.52
C ARG A 69 11.42 14.90 0.43
N ALA A 70 12.57 15.48 0.10
CA ALA A 70 12.74 16.92 -0.04
C ALA A 70 11.83 17.47 -1.15
N GLU A 71 11.78 16.81 -2.30
CA GLU A 71 10.85 17.15 -3.41
C GLU A 71 9.40 17.17 -2.93
N MET A 72 8.96 16.13 -2.21
CA MET A 72 7.58 16.05 -1.71
C MET A 72 7.27 17.08 -0.63
N ILE A 73 8.23 17.44 0.23
CA ILE A 73 8.08 18.52 1.21
C ILE A 73 7.87 19.87 0.50
N ILE A 74 8.69 20.16 -0.52
CA ILE A 74 8.58 21.40 -1.31
C ILE A 74 7.24 21.45 -2.03
N LEU A 75 6.84 20.34 -2.67
CA LEU A 75 5.54 20.22 -3.33
C LEU A 75 4.38 20.47 -2.36
N ALA A 76 4.41 19.84 -1.18
CA ALA A 76 3.35 19.99 -0.18
C ALA A 76 3.18 21.45 0.25
N ARG A 77 4.29 22.13 0.56
CA ARG A 77 4.30 23.56 0.92
C ARG A 77 3.81 24.45 -0.21
N SER A 78 4.25 24.17 -1.44
CA SER A 78 3.82 24.91 -2.63
C SER A 78 2.31 24.75 -2.87
N ALA A 79 1.80 23.53 -2.82
CA ALA A 79 0.39 23.25 -3.02
C ALA A 79 -0.50 23.88 -1.95
N GLN A 80 -0.08 23.85 -0.68
CA GLN A 80 -0.79 24.51 0.41
C GLN A 80 -0.85 26.03 0.22
N THR A 81 0.27 26.64 -0.17
CA THR A 81 0.35 28.06 -0.49
C THR A 81 -0.60 28.42 -1.63
N ASN A 82 -0.53 27.69 -2.75
CA ASN A 82 -1.40 27.88 -3.91
C ASN A 82 -2.89 27.75 -3.55
N TYR A 83 -3.24 26.75 -2.74
CA TYR A 83 -4.62 26.57 -2.28
C TYR A 83 -5.10 27.74 -1.42
N SER A 84 -4.26 28.21 -0.49
CA SER A 84 -4.56 29.33 0.42
C SER A 84 -4.75 30.65 -0.33
N LEU A 85 -4.04 30.80 -1.46
CA LEU A 85 -4.16 31.95 -2.36
C LEU A 85 -5.30 31.82 -3.38
N GLY A 86 -6.05 30.71 -3.37
CA GLY A 86 -7.13 30.46 -4.34
C GLY A 86 -6.63 30.16 -5.77
N THR A 87 -5.38 29.75 -5.92
CA THR A 87 -4.71 29.48 -7.21
C THR A 87 -4.19 28.04 -7.33
N PRO A 88 -5.03 27.01 -7.10
CA PRO A 88 -4.59 25.62 -7.20
C PRO A 88 -4.08 25.30 -8.61
N GLN A 89 -2.94 24.63 -8.70
CA GLN A 89 -2.30 24.29 -9.98
C GLN A 89 -2.66 22.85 -10.40
N PRO A 90 -3.32 22.63 -11.55
CA PRO A 90 -3.68 21.29 -12.02
C PRO A 90 -2.48 20.35 -12.21
N THR A 91 -1.32 20.92 -12.57
CA THR A 91 -0.05 20.17 -12.74
C THR A 91 0.44 19.51 -11.46
N GLN A 92 0.04 20.02 -10.28
CA GLN A 92 0.41 19.46 -8.99
C GLN A 92 -0.50 18.28 -8.57
N LEU A 93 -1.65 18.09 -9.24
CA LEU A 93 -2.66 17.13 -8.83
C LEU A 93 -2.13 15.70 -8.75
N TYR A 94 -1.36 15.26 -9.75
CA TYR A 94 -0.82 13.90 -9.77
C TYR A 94 0.04 13.61 -8.54
N ALA A 95 0.93 14.54 -8.20
CA ALA A 95 1.84 14.38 -7.10
C ALA A 95 1.13 14.55 -5.73
N LEU A 96 0.09 15.39 -5.67
CA LEU A 96 -0.79 15.50 -4.50
C LEU A 96 -1.58 14.22 -4.22
N VAL A 97 -2.08 13.54 -5.25
CA VAL A 97 -2.74 12.23 -5.09
C VAL A 97 -1.78 11.23 -4.44
N GLY A 98 -0.53 11.17 -4.92
CA GLY A 98 0.52 10.34 -4.32
C GLY A 98 0.84 10.74 -2.87
N LEU A 99 0.91 12.04 -2.58
CA LEU A 99 1.14 12.54 -1.22
C LEU A 99 0.01 12.16 -0.26
N ASN A 100 -1.25 12.31 -0.69
CA ASN A 100 -2.41 11.98 0.13
C ASN A 100 -2.44 10.49 0.48
N LEU A 101 -2.12 9.63 -0.49
CA LEU A 101 -1.98 8.20 -0.26
C LEU A 101 -0.87 7.90 0.77
N LEU A 102 0.32 8.48 0.59
CA LEU A 102 1.43 8.30 1.53
C LEU A 102 1.07 8.78 2.94
N ASN A 103 0.39 9.93 3.05
CA ASN A 103 -0.08 10.46 4.34
C ASN A 103 -1.06 9.49 4.99
N ALA A 104 -1.99 8.94 4.21
CA ALA A 104 -3.00 8.01 4.73
C ALA A 104 -2.36 6.71 5.25
N LEU A 105 -1.44 6.12 4.47
CA LEU A 105 -0.73 4.91 4.87
C LEU A 105 0.14 5.15 6.12
N ALA A 106 0.82 6.30 6.20
CA ALA A 106 1.66 6.65 7.36
C ALA A 106 0.82 6.83 8.64
N ARG A 107 -0.33 7.49 8.53
CA ARG A 107 -1.28 7.64 9.64
C ARG A 107 -1.79 6.28 10.11
N ASN A 108 -2.23 5.42 9.20
CA ASN A 108 -2.71 4.08 9.56
C ASN A 108 -1.60 3.24 10.21
N ALA A 109 -0.37 3.33 9.71
CA ALA A 109 0.76 2.65 10.31
C ALA A 109 1.02 3.12 11.75
N ARG A 110 0.89 4.43 12.03
CA ARG A 110 1.00 5.00 13.38
C ARG A 110 -0.11 4.49 14.31
N GLU A 111 -1.36 4.46 13.85
CA GLU A 111 -2.49 3.90 14.61
C GLU A 111 -2.25 2.44 14.98
N LEU A 112 -1.62 1.68 14.09
CA LEU A 112 -1.23 0.27 14.30
C LEU A 112 0.06 0.10 15.13
N GLY A 113 0.74 1.19 15.49
CA GLY A 113 1.98 1.17 16.25
C GLY A 113 3.20 0.69 15.45
N PHE A 114 3.15 0.73 14.12
CA PHE A 114 4.27 0.37 13.25
C PHE A 114 5.31 1.48 13.25
N SER A 115 6.56 1.13 13.55
CA SER A 115 7.66 2.08 13.48
C SER A 115 8.07 2.34 12.03
N ARG A 116 8.56 3.56 11.72
CA ARG A 116 9.13 3.88 10.39
C ARG A 116 10.19 2.86 9.98
N HIS A 117 11.08 2.51 10.90
CA HIS A 117 12.16 1.58 10.61
C HIS A 117 11.64 0.20 10.22
N SER A 118 10.57 -0.27 10.87
CA SER A 118 9.91 -1.53 10.52
C SER A 118 9.29 -1.47 9.12
N LEU A 119 8.59 -0.39 8.78
CA LEU A 119 7.94 -0.24 7.47
C LEU A 119 8.93 -0.20 6.30
N CYS A 120 10.10 0.43 6.50
CA CYS A 120 11.16 0.50 5.49
C CYS A 120 12.08 -0.73 5.51
N ALA A 121 11.81 -1.74 6.35
CA ALA A 121 12.61 -2.94 6.34
C ALA A 121 12.23 -3.82 5.15
N GLU A 122 13.23 -4.17 4.34
CA GLU A 122 13.12 -5.16 3.26
C GLU A 122 12.67 -6.49 3.89
N HIS A 123 11.37 -6.82 3.79
CA HIS A 123 10.70 -8.00 4.38
C HIS A 123 10.09 -7.83 5.78
N PHE A 124 9.42 -6.71 6.06
CA PHE A 124 8.63 -6.59 7.29
C PHE A 124 7.34 -7.42 7.23
N ILE A 125 7.44 -8.65 7.75
CA ILE A 125 6.30 -9.55 7.96
C ILE A 125 5.38 -8.97 9.03
N SER A 126 4.08 -9.03 8.79
CA SER A 126 3.08 -8.52 9.71
C SER A 126 3.21 -9.15 11.11
N PRO A 127 3.17 -8.36 12.19
CA PRO A 127 3.21 -8.87 13.56
C PRO A 127 1.89 -9.52 14.02
N PHE A 128 0.87 -9.53 13.16
CA PHE A 128 -0.41 -10.19 13.46
C PHE A 128 -0.30 -11.72 13.34
N ASN A 129 0.57 -12.24 12.48
CA ASN A 129 0.69 -13.67 12.22
C ASN A 129 1.77 -14.42 13.06
N LEU A 130 2.74 -13.71 13.65
CA LEU A 130 3.98 -14.29 14.20
C LEU A 130 3.97 -14.62 15.72
N GLU A 131 2.88 -15.13 16.30
CA GLU A 131 2.76 -15.51 17.75
C GLU A 131 2.46 -14.40 18.79
N GLY A 132 1.69 -13.36 18.45
CA GLY A 132 1.43 -12.31 19.46
C GLY A 132 2.70 -11.49 19.78
N PRO A 133 2.63 -10.36 20.52
CA PRO A 133 3.76 -9.45 20.58
C PRO A 133 4.71 -9.89 21.70
N LYS A 134 5.98 -10.08 21.34
CA LYS A 134 6.99 -9.20 21.93
C LYS A 134 7.55 -8.32 20.84
N LEU A 135 6.65 -7.55 20.22
CA LEU A 135 7.06 -6.29 19.61
C LEU A 135 7.67 -5.41 20.72
N PRO A 136 8.65 -4.55 20.42
CA PRO A 136 9.16 -3.55 21.36
C PRO A 136 8.10 -2.53 21.85
N CYS A 137 6.84 -2.64 21.42
CA CYS A 137 5.77 -1.67 21.66
C CYS A 137 4.46 -2.33 22.13
N GLY A 138 4.26 -2.37 23.46
CA GLY A 138 2.96 -2.31 24.16
C GLY A 138 1.97 -3.51 24.07
N PRO A 139 1.02 -3.61 25.02
CA PRO A 139 -0.07 -4.58 24.95
C PRO A 139 -1.07 -4.24 23.83
N ARG A 140 -1.52 -5.28 23.10
CA ARG A 140 -2.54 -5.20 22.03
C ARG A 140 -3.90 -4.84 22.64
N GLN A 141 -4.31 -3.58 22.60
CA GLN A 141 -5.68 -3.20 22.94
C GLN A 141 -6.44 -2.88 21.64
N GLU A 142 -6.85 -3.93 20.92
CA GLU A 142 -7.54 -3.83 19.62
C GLU A 142 -8.79 -2.94 19.65
N SER A 143 -9.42 -2.79 20.82
CA SER A 143 -10.55 -1.89 21.02
C SER A 143 -10.21 -0.42 20.79
N LEU A 144 -8.93 -0.03 20.93
CA LEU A 144 -8.45 1.33 20.67
C LEU A 144 -8.25 1.61 19.17
N TRP A 145 -8.08 0.57 18.35
CA TRP A 145 -7.88 0.76 16.92
C TRP A 145 -9.18 1.11 16.21
N PRO A 146 -9.10 1.99 15.18
CA PRO A 146 -10.22 2.23 14.28
C PRO A 146 -10.82 0.91 13.78
N PRO A 147 -12.17 0.74 13.78
CA PRO A 147 -12.80 -0.55 13.47
C PRO A 147 -12.31 -1.18 12.16
N PHE A 148 -12.11 -0.37 11.12
CA PHE A 148 -11.68 -0.82 9.80
C PHE A 148 -10.17 -1.08 9.66
N LEU A 149 -9.37 -0.82 10.71
CA LEU A 149 -7.95 -1.19 10.79
C LEU A 149 -7.70 -2.40 11.68
N ARG A 150 -8.72 -2.91 12.38
CA ARG A 150 -8.57 -4.13 13.19
C ARG A 150 -8.17 -5.32 12.31
N PRO A 151 -7.29 -6.22 12.79
CA PRO A 151 -6.86 -7.35 11.99
C PRO A 151 -8.03 -8.29 11.69
N THR A 152 -7.95 -8.91 10.52
CA THR A 152 -8.89 -9.90 10.01
C THR A 152 -8.39 -11.30 10.35
N GLU A 153 -9.25 -12.32 10.14
CA GLU A 153 -8.87 -13.71 10.39
C GLU A 153 -7.64 -14.12 9.57
N ALA A 154 -7.58 -13.73 8.29
CA ALA A 154 -6.43 -14.02 7.45
C ALA A 154 -5.13 -13.42 8.01
N GLN A 155 -5.18 -12.22 8.60
CA GLN A 155 -3.99 -11.57 9.16
C GLN A 155 -3.44 -12.29 10.40
N TYR A 156 -4.30 -12.96 11.18
CA TYR A 156 -3.84 -13.80 12.29
C TYR A 156 -3.29 -15.14 11.79
N GLN A 157 -3.90 -15.74 10.76
CA GLN A 157 -3.61 -17.11 10.35
C GLN A 157 -2.52 -17.25 9.28
N ILE A 158 -2.33 -16.24 8.44
CA ILE A 158 -1.49 -16.34 7.23
C ILE A 158 -0.32 -15.35 7.31
N THR A 159 0.89 -15.83 7.02
CA THR A 159 2.08 -14.97 6.91
C THR A 159 1.97 -14.09 5.68
N HIS A 160 2.04 -12.77 5.88
CA HIS A 160 1.91 -11.77 4.81
C HIS A 160 2.79 -10.54 5.08
N HIS A 161 2.95 -9.70 4.08
CA HIS A 161 3.68 -8.45 4.20
C HIS A 161 2.84 -7.38 4.92
N SER A 162 3.42 -6.66 5.87
CA SER A 162 2.73 -5.65 6.70
C SER A 162 2.15 -4.49 5.89
N PHE A 163 2.60 -4.26 4.65
CA PHE A 163 2.00 -3.29 3.73
C PHE A 163 0.47 -3.46 3.58
N LEU A 164 -0.01 -4.71 3.54
CA LEU A 164 -1.44 -4.98 3.42
C LEU A 164 -2.21 -4.53 4.67
N ASP A 165 -1.59 -4.47 5.84
CA ASP A 165 -2.22 -4.03 7.09
C ASP A 165 -2.63 -2.56 7.06
N LEU A 166 -2.01 -1.75 6.20
CA LEU A 166 -2.17 -0.30 6.18
C LEU A 166 -3.48 0.17 5.52
N PHE A 167 -4.21 -0.73 4.84
CA PHE A 167 -5.45 -0.38 4.15
C PHE A 167 -6.67 -0.53 5.08
N PRO A 168 -7.54 0.48 5.21
CA PRO A 168 -8.72 0.43 6.08
C PRO A 168 -9.90 -0.29 5.42
N ILE A 169 -9.62 -1.36 4.67
CA ILE A 169 -10.61 -2.11 3.90
C ILE A 169 -10.44 -3.57 4.31
N PRO A 170 -11.13 -4.02 5.38
CA PRO A 170 -10.97 -5.37 5.92
C PRO A 170 -11.15 -6.47 4.88
N SER A 171 -12.18 -6.38 4.04
CA SER A 171 -12.45 -7.35 2.97
C SER A 171 -11.33 -7.43 1.92
N LEU A 172 -10.68 -6.30 1.59
CA LEU A 172 -9.53 -6.27 0.69
C LEU A 172 -8.32 -6.93 1.32
N ARG A 173 -8.03 -6.63 2.60
CA ARG A 173 -6.93 -7.27 3.35
C ARG A 173 -7.12 -8.78 3.41
N GLU A 174 -8.31 -9.21 3.81
CA GLU A 174 -8.71 -10.62 3.87
C GLU A 174 -8.53 -11.31 2.51
N SER A 175 -9.02 -10.69 1.43
CA SER A 175 -8.95 -11.25 0.08
C SER A 175 -7.52 -11.31 -0.46
N ALA A 176 -6.73 -10.24 -0.27
CA ALA A 176 -5.35 -10.15 -0.75
C ALA A 176 -4.44 -11.16 -0.05
N ILE A 177 -4.55 -11.29 1.27
CA ILE A 177 -3.72 -12.21 2.05
C ILE A 177 -4.05 -13.66 1.69
N ARG A 178 -5.33 -14.01 1.55
CA ARG A 178 -5.73 -15.36 1.11
C ARG A 178 -5.30 -15.63 -0.34
N ALA A 179 -5.40 -14.64 -1.22
CA ALA A 179 -4.94 -14.78 -2.60
C ALA A 179 -3.41 -14.91 -2.70
N GLU A 180 -2.66 -14.22 -1.83
CA GLU A 180 -1.20 -14.36 -1.69
C GLU A 180 -0.85 -15.79 -1.27
N ASP A 181 -1.54 -16.31 -0.25
CA ASP A 181 -1.34 -17.68 0.28
C ASP A 181 -1.57 -18.77 -0.78
N LEU A 182 -2.54 -18.54 -1.66
CA LEU A 182 -2.85 -19.42 -2.78
C LEU A 182 -1.92 -19.22 -4.00
N GLY A 183 -1.10 -18.17 -4.00
CA GLY A 183 -0.15 -17.85 -5.08
C GLY A 183 -0.77 -17.19 -6.31
N PHE A 184 -1.96 -16.58 -6.17
CA PHE A 184 -2.65 -15.85 -7.24
C PHE A 184 -2.50 -14.33 -7.13
N PHE A 185 -1.92 -13.83 -6.05
CA PHE A 185 -1.69 -12.41 -5.82
C PHE A 185 -0.21 -12.05 -5.86
N ASP A 186 0.08 -11.03 -6.67
CA ASP A 186 1.39 -10.43 -6.81
C ASP A 186 1.42 -9.09 -6.08
N GLU A 187 1.80 -9.15 -4.80
CA GLU A 187 1.84 -7.97 -3.94
C GLU A 187 2.81 -6.89 -4.46
N ASP A 188 3.89 -7.26 -5.14
CA ASP A 188 4.82 -6.31 -5.75
C ASP A 188 4.18 -5.51 -6.89
N GLU A 189 3.31 -6.15 -7.67
CA GLU A 189 2.55 -5.51 -8.74
C GLU A 189 1.44 -4.63 -8.17
N PHE A 190 0.74 -5.12 -7.15
CA PHE A 190 -0.27 -4.35 -6.45
C PHE A 190 0.32 -3.08 -5.81
N CYS A 191 1.43 -3.21 -5.11
CA CYS A 191 2.18 -2.11 -4.52
C CYS A 191 2.61 -1.09 -5.60
N ALA A 192 3.18 -1.57 -6.71
CA ALA A 192 3.58 -0.74 -7.85
C ALA A 192 2.41 0.07 -8.43
N ASP A 193 1.24 -0.55 -8.63
CA ASP A 193 0.04 0.15 -9.09
C ASP A 193 -0.45 1.18 -8.09
N VAL A 194 -0.56 0.81 -6.81
CA VAL A 194 -1.04 1.70 -5.73
C VAL A 194 -0.18 2.96 -5.64
N PHE A 195 1.15 2.83 -5.70
CA PHE A 195 2.07 3.98 -5.65
C PHE A 195 2.33 4.64 -7.02
N GLY A 196 1.79 4.08 -8.11
CA GLY A 196 2.05 4.57 -9.47
C GLY A 196 3.51 4.43 -9.92
N VAL A 197 4.25 3.48 -9.36
CA VAL A 197 5.67 3.18 -9.65
C VAL A 197 5.74 2.06 -10.69
N GLY A 198 6.35 2.30 -11.86
CA GLY A 198 6.51 1.26 -12.89
C GLY A 198 6.40 1.77 -14.34
N HIS A 199 6.48 0.83 -15.28
CA HIS A 199 6.59 1.07 -16.73
C HIS A 199 5.53 2.05 -17.25
N LYS A 200 5.98 2.99 -18.11
CA LYS A 200 5.12 3.91 -18.86
C LYS A 200 4.04 3.10 -19.58
N THR A 201 2.78 3.40 -19.30
CA THR A 201 1.67 2.95 -20.15
C THR A 201 1.79 3.68 -21.48
N ASN A 202 1.19 3.14 -22.54
CA ASN A 202 1.03 3.89 -23.79
C ASN A 202 0.37 5.24 -23.48
N ASP A 203 0.75 6.29 -24.20
CA ASP A 203 0.16 7.63 -24.03
C ASP A 203 -1.37 7.54 -24.12
N GLY A 204 -2.05 7.85 -23.01
CA GLY A 204 -3.51 7.93 -22.93
C GLY A 204 -4.19 6.95 -21.95
N ASP A 205 -3.55 5.83 -21.57
CA ASP A 205 -4.18 4.87 -20.65
C ASP A 205 -4.05 5.30 -19.19
N GLU A 206 -5.20 5.39 -18.50
CA GLU A 206 -5.25 5.65 -17.07
C GLU A 206 -4.62 4.49 -16.30
N ARG A 207 -3.66 4.79 -15.41
CA ARG A 207 -3.02 3.77 -14.57
C ARG A 207 -3.89 3.40 -13.38
N PRO A 208 -3.93 2.11 -12.97
CA PRO A 208 -4.52 1.69 -11.70
C PRO A 208 -3.98 2.52 -10.54
N ARG A 209 -4.84 3.02 -9.66
CA ARG A 209 -4.46 3.68 -8.42
C ARG A 209 -5.58 3.70 -7.39
N LEU A 210 -5.18 3.92 -6.14
CA LEU A 210 -6.09 4.30 -5.06
C LEU A 210 -5.93 5.79 -4.76
N LEU A 211 -7.05 6.47 -4.54
CA LEU A 211 -7.14 7.85 -4.13
C LEU A 211 -7.64 7.93 -2.69
N VAL A 212 -7.17 8.93 -1.95
CA VAL A 212 -7.63 9.21 -0.59
C VAL A 212 -8.14 10.64 -0.52
N TRP A 213 -9.40 10.76 -0.15
CA TRP A 213 -10.16 12.00 -0.09
C TRP A 213 -10.54 12.43 1.32
N GLY A 214 -10.53 11.49 2.27
CA GLY A 214 -10.98 11.71 3.64
C GLY A 214 -10.06 11.08 4.68
N GLU A 215 -10.62 10.72 5.83
CA GLU A 215 -9.88 10.11 6.93
C GLU A 215 -9.23 8.79 6.50
N SER A 216 -7.97 8.60 6.90
CA SER A 216 -7.16 7.49 6.40
C SER A 216 -7.66 6.12 6.86
N TRP A 217 -8.36 6.06 7.99
CA TRP A 217 -8.93 4.85 8.59
C TRP A 217 -10.42 4.62 8.27
N ASP A 218 -11.08 5.51 7.50
CA ASP A 218 -12.46 5.30 7.03
C ASP A 218 -12.44 4.84 5.56
N PRO A 219 -12.91 3.62 5.23
CA PRO A 219 -12.95 3.16 3.85
C PRO A 219 -13.75 4.06 2.90
N ARG A 220 -14.75 4.82 3.40
CA ARG A 220 -15.48 5.79 2.57
C ARG A 220 -14.61 6.95 2.10
N GLY A 221 -13.46 7.18 2.76
CA GLY A 221 -12.44 8.14 2.35
C GLY A 221 -11.59 7.67 1.17
N TRP A 222 -11.72 6.42 0.74
CA TRP A 222 -10.89 5.80 -0.30
C TRP A 222 -11.67 5.58 -1.59
N GLU A 223 -10.99 5.72 -2.72
CA GLU A 223 -11.53 5.47 -4.05
C GLU A 223 -10.52 4.71 -4.91
N ALA A 224 -10.91 3.58 -5.48
CA ALA A 224 -10.23 2.96 -6.61
C ALA A 224 -10.73 3.57 -7.93
N ASN A 225 -9.80 3.94 -8.82
CA ASN A 225 -10.14 4.44 -10.15
C ASN A 225 -10.57 3.30 -11.11
N GLU A 226 -11.06 3.64 -12.30
CA GLU A 226 -11.60 2.66 -13.25
C GLU A 226 -10.55 1.63 -13.69
N ALA A 227 -9.31 2.09 -13.92
CA ALA A 227 -8.20 1.22 -14.28
C ALA A 227 -7.89 0.19 -13.17
N PHE A 228 -7.93 0.62 -11.91
CA PHE A 228 -7.75 -0.28 -10.76
C PHE A 228 -8.88 -1.29 -10.68
N PHE A 229 -10.13 -0.83 -10.87
CA PHE A 229 -11.28 -1.72 -10.93
C PHE A 229 -11.15 -2.77 -12.03
N ARG A 230 -10.67 -2.40 -13.22
CA ARG A 230 -10.51 -3.34 -14.33
C ARG A 230 -9.44 -4.38 -14.05
N LYS A 231 -8.27 -3.96 -13.56
CA LYS A 231 -7.13 -4.84 -13.31
C LYS A 231 -7.33 -5.75 -12.09
N TRP A 232 -7.81 -5.17 -10.99
CA TRP A 232 -7.92 -5.86 -9.70
C TRP A 232 -9.36 -6.31 -9.38
N ALA A 233 -10.29 -6.28 -10.35
CA ALA A 233 -11.69 -6.71 -10.16
C ALA A 233 -11.80 -8.08 -9.47
N TRP A 234 -10.95 -9.04 -9.85
CA TRP A 234 -10.95 -10.38 -9.28
C TRP A 234 -10.61 -10.39 -7.78
N LEU A 235 -9.81 -9.42 -7.33
CA LEU A 235 -9.41 -9.25 -5.94
C LEU A 235 -10.49 -8.50 -5.14
N ILE A 236 -11.06 -7.44 -5.70
CA ILE A 236 -11.99 -6.55 -4.97
C ILE A 236 -13.48 -6.89 -5.14
N ARG A 237 -13.85 -7.90 -5.94
CA ARG A 237 -15.27 -8.27 -6.20
C ARG A 237 -16.09 -8.52 -4.93
N GLY A 238 -15.46 -9.06 -3.88
CA GLY A 238 -16.08 -9.33 -2.58
C GLY A 238 -15.92 -8.22 -1.54
N CYS A 239 -15.45 -7.04 -1.94
CA CYS A 239 -15.10 -5.94 -1.04
C CYS A 239 -16.15 -4.81 -1.14
N PRO A 240 -17.23 -4.83 -0.34
CA PRO A 240 -18.26 -3.79 -0.40
C PRO A 240 -17.71 -2.40 -0.02
N GLU A 241 -16.78 -2.32 0.93
CA GLU A 241 -16.29 -1.05 1.47
C GLU A 241 -15.58 -0.20 0.41
N ILE A 242 -14.72 -0.80 -0.43
CA ILE A 242 -14.06 -0.07 -1.52
C ILE A 242 -15.03 0.31 -2.64
N LEU A 243 -16.03 -0.54 -2.93
CA LEU A 243 -17.06 -0.22 -3.92
C LEU A 243 -17.93 0.95 -3.47
N GLU A 244 -18.32 0.97 -2.20
CA GLU A 244 -19.09 2.04 -1.58
C GLU A 244 -18.29 3.35 -1.55
N GLY A 245 -17.04 3.32 -1.09
CA GLY A 245 -16.14 4.48 -1.08
C GLY A 245 -15.92 5.07 -2.47
N THR A 246 -15.60 4.22 -3.45
CA THR A 246 -15.47 4.66 -4.85
C THR A 246 -16.76 5.30 -5.36
N ASN A 247 -17.90 4.62 -5.22
CA ASN A 247 -19.15 5.13 -5.76
C ASN A 247 -19.61 6.41 -5.05
N TYR A 248 -19.30 6.59 -3.77
CA TYR A 248 -19.58 7.82 -3.04
C TYR A 248 -18.87 9.02 -3.69
N TRP A 249 -17.56 8.94 -3.96
CA TRP A 249 -16.80 10.03 -4.55
C TRP A 249 -17.12 10.26 -6.02
N ARG A 250 -17.33 9.19 -6.80
CA ARG A 250 -17.80 9.27 -8.18
C ARG A 250 -19.12 10.02 -8.30
N GLN A 251 -20.11 9.67 -7.47
CA GLN A 251 -21.40 10.35 -7.48
C GLN A 251 -21.30 11.83 -7.12
N ARG A 252 -20.42 12.20 -6.18
CA ARG A 252 -20.15 13.60 -5.83
C ARG A 252 -19.60 14.41 -7.00
N ARG A 253 -18.92 13.76 -7.95
CA ARG A 253 -18.42 14.37 -9.20
C ARG A 253 -19.40 14.21 -10.38
N GLY A 254 -20.58 13.63 -10.17
CA GLY A 254 -21.56 13.37 -11.23
C GLY A 254 -21.20 12.19 -12.15
N GLU A 255 -20.24 11.36 -11.76
CA GLU A 255 -19.83 10.18 -12.53
C GLU A 255 -20.77 8.98 -12.30
N LYS A 256 -20.85 8.09 -13.29
CA LYS A 256 -21.63 6.85 -13.19
C LYS A 256 -21.03 5.91 -12.15
N LYS A 257 -21.89 5.24 -11.39
CA LYS A 257 -21.47 4.16 -10.47
C LYS A 257 -20.75 3.04 -11.22
N LEU A 258 -19.68 2.54 -10.62
CA LEU A 258 -19.04 1.28 -11.01
C LEU A 258 -19.79 0.11 -10.37
N ASN A 259 -19.81 -1.00 -11.10
CA ASN A 259 -20.36 -2.28 -10.65
C ASN A 259 -19.45 -3.39 -11.18
N PHE A 260 -19.22 -4.43 -10.37
CA PHE A 260 -18.37 -5.56 -10.77
C PHE A 260 -18.91 -6.35 -11.98
N GLY A 261 -20.20 -6.25 -12.28
CA GLY A 261 -20.84 -6.93 -13.42
C GLY A 261 -20.73 -6.22 -14.77
N ARG A 262 -20.22 -4.98 -14.84
CA ARG A 262 -20.22 -4.17 -16.08
C ARG A 262 -18.85 -3.97 -16.73
N LEU A 263 -17.77 -4.49 -16.16
CA LEU A 263 -16.40 -4.27 -16.62
C LEU A 263 -15.85 -5.41 -17.50
N GLY A 264 -16.72 -6.29 -18.00
CA GLY A 264 -16.38 -7.47 -18.79
C GLY A 264 -17.11 -7.53 -20.13
N SER A 265 -17.15 -6.42 -20.85
CA SER A 265 -17.60 -6.33 -22.25
C SER A 265 -16.61 -5.50 -23.06
#